data_AF-A0A1Y3E6K9-F1
#
_entry.id   AF-A0A1Y3E6K9-F1
#
_cell.length_a   1.000
_cell.length_b   1.000
_cell.length_c   1.000
_cell.angle_alpha   90.00
_cell.angle_beta   90.00
_cell.angle_gamma   90.00
#
_symmetry.space_group_name_H-M   'P 1'
#
loop_
_entity.id
_entity.type
_entity.pdbx_description
1 polymer ?
#
loop_
_entity_poly.entity_id
_entity_poly.type
_entity_poly.pdbx_seq_one_letter_code
_entity_poly.pdbx_strand_id
1 'polypeptide(L)'
;MCLNLCREVITSWPYRAVVYSKKSQKCAVLGSGIGYATGKLCENVILTELRDCKLDRLEERTDNPPPLKYYFEETNDICFVELNMLNYSNYFTVVQQTQNVESFMQCLKLCRKAVPKLRCVAVDYTTNKQCSLLKRAVNNGTFYKQEKSVFAEVLFCEKATMADLVLNF
;
A
#
# COMPACT_ATOMS: atom_id res chain seq x y z
N MET A 1 1.30 -0.79 11.72
CA MET A 1 0.32 -1.58 10.92
C MET A 1 0.22 -3.01 11.47
N CYS A 2 -0.97 -3.48 11.89
CA CYS A 2 -1.13 -4.77 12.58
C CYS A 2 -0.66 -5.99 11.79
N LEU A 3 -0.66 -5.91 10.46
CA LEU A 3 -0.16 -6.99 9.60
C LEU A 3 1.35 -7.24 9.78
N ASN A 4 2.15 -6.22 10.11
CA ASN A 4 3.57 -6.40 10.39
C ASN A 4 3.79 -7.22 11.67
N LEU A 5 2.99 -6.98 12.72
CA LEU A 5 2.99 -7.80 13.93
C LEU A 5 2.62 -9.26 13.66
N CYS A 6 1.75 -9.52 12.67
CA CYS A 6 1.48 -10.88 12.26
C CYS A 6 2.71 -11.49 11.57
N ARG A 7 3.30 -10.77 10.59
CA ARG A 7 4.44 -11.22 9.79
C ARG A 7 5.67 -11.62 10.61
N GLU A 8 6.01 -10.86 11.64
CA GLU A 8 7.15 -11.18 12.54
C GLU A 8 6.98 -12.49 13.30
N VAL A 9 5.73 -12.98 13.41
CA VAL A 9 5.37 -14.09 14.28
C VAL A 9 4.94 -15.31 13.46
N ILE A 10 4.90 -15.32 12.12
CA ILE A 10 4.46 -16.47 11.27
C ILE A 10 5.57 -17.51 11.01
N THR A 11 6.42 -17.86 11.99
CA THR A 11 7.52 -18.82 11.71
C THR A 11 7.16 -20.30 11.87
N SER A 12 5.98 -20.67 12.37
CA SER A 12 5.34 -22.02 12.28
C SER A 12 4.13 -22.11 13.23
N TRP A 13 3.33 -23.16 13.06
CA TRP A 13 2.16 -23.57 13.86
C TRP A 13 2.15 -23.06 15.31
N PRO A 14 1.01 -22.57 15.86
CA PRO A 14 -0.36 -22.67 15.34
C PRO A 14 -0.78 -21.58 14.34
N TYR A 15 -1.97 -21.72 13.73
CA TYR A 15 -2.57 -20.70 12.86
C TYR A 15 -2.69 -19.37 13.60
N ARG A 16 -2.25 -18.27 12.96
CA ARG A 16 -2.28 -16.92 13.55
C ARG A 16 -3.13 -15.97 12.70
N ALA A 17 -3.93 -15.14 13.36
CA ALA A 17 -4.66 -14.02 12.74
C ALA A 17 -4.30 -12.74 13.50
N VAL A 18 -4.58 -11.57 12.92
CA VAL A 18 -4.50 -10.30 13.66
C VAL A 18 -5.87 -9.65 13.75
N VAL A 19 -6.12 -9.07 14.92
CA VAL A 19 -7.27 -8.23 15.17
C VAL A 19 -6.81 -6.81 15.43
N TYR A 20 -7.43 -5.86 14.77
CA TYR A 20 -7.25 -4.44 15.04
C TYR A 20 -8.50 -3.89 15.73
N SER A 21 -8.30 -3.27 16.89
CA SER A 21 -9.33 -2.48 17.56
C SER A 21 -9.19 -1.03 17.15
N LYS A 22 -10.13 -0.55 16.33
CA LYS A 22 -10.19 0.88 15.95
C LYS A 22 -10.40 1.80 17.16
N LYS A 23 -11.19 1.35 18.14
CA LYS A 23 -11.51 2.12 19.36
C LYS A 23 -10.28 2.36 20.24
N SER A 24 -9.44 1.35 20.41
CA SER A 24 -8.25 1.44 21.26
C SER A 24 -6.96 1.65 20.50
N GLN A 25 -7.02 1.68 19.16
CA GLN A 25 -5.87 1.73 18.25
C GLN A 25 -4.80 0.66 18.56
N LYS A 26 -5.24 -0.53 18.99
CA LYS A 26 -4.35 -1.65 19.36
C LYS A 26 -4.53 -2.83 18.43
N CYS A 27 -3.42 -3.51 18.17
CA CYS A 27 -3.36 -4.77 17.46
C CYS A 27 -3.20 -5.92 18.46
N ALA A 28 -3.81 -7.06 18.19
CA ALA A 28 -3.51 -8.32 18.89
C ALA A 28 -3.36 -9.46 17.88
N VAL A 29 -2.48 -10.41 18.19
CA VAL A 29 -2.32 -11.65 17.43
C VAL A 29 -3.20 -12.71 18.09
N LEU A 30 -4.06 -13.34 17.30
CA LEU A 30 -4.88 -14.48 17.68
C LEU A 30 -4.17 -15.76 17.24
N GLY A 31 -4.16 -16.79 18.08
CA GLY A 31 -3.64 -18.12 17.76
C GLY A 31 -4.74 -19.17 17.86
N SER A 32 -4.70 -20.22 17.02
CA SER A 32 -5.62 -21.37 17.09
C SER A 32 -4.85 -22.68 17.32
N GLY A 33 -4.99 -23.29 18.50
CA GLY A 33 -4.32 -24.55 18.89
C GLY A 33 -4.53 -24.93 20.36
N ILE A 34 -3.88 -26.01 20.81
CA ILE A 34 -3.92 -26.46 22.22
C ILE A 34 -3.18 -25.43 23.10
N GLY A 35 -3.81 -25.01 24.20
CA GLY A 35 -3.23 -24.06 25.17
C GLY A 35 -3.57 -22.58 24.96
N TYR A 36 -4.42 -22.24 23.98
CA TYR A 36 -4.89 -20.88 23.74
C TYR A 36 -6.26 -20.64 24.39
N ALA A 37 -6.39 -19.54 25.13
CA ALA A 37 -7.67 -19.12 25.71
C ALA A 37 -8.62 -18.63 24.60
N THR A 38 -9.87 -19.09 24.61
CA THR A 38 -10.92 -18.59 23.72
C THR A 38 -11.45 -17.27 24.25
N GLY A 39 -11.47 -16.24 23.39
CA GLY A 39 -11.99 -14.91 23.70
C GLY A 39 -13.17 -14.56 22.80
N LYS A 40 -14.22 -13.97 23.37
CA LYS A 40 -15.33 -13.41 22.57
C LYS A 40 -14.84 -12.13 21.90
N LEU A 41 -14.78 -12.15 20.57
CA LEU A 41 -14.53 -10.97 19.75
C LEU A 41 -15.72 -10.01 19.93
N CYS A 42 -15.45 -8.75 20.31
CA CYS A 42 -16.48 -7.72 20.44
C CYS A 42 -17.15 -7.44 19.09
N GLU A 43 -18.42 -7.01 19.13
CA GLU A 43 -19.10 -6.47 17.94
C GLU A 43 -18.27 -5.27 17.43
N ASN A 44 -17.87 -5.28 16.16
CA ASN A 44 -17.00 -4.29 15.46
C ASN A 44 -15.47 -4.53 15.47
N VAL A 45 -15.02 -5.78 15.46
CA VAL A 45 -13.62 -6.09 15.15
C VAL A 45 -13.45 -6.58 13.71
N ILE A 46 -12.42 -6.09 13.03
CA ILE A 46 -11.99 -6.62 11.73
C ILE A 46 -11.03 -7.77 12.02
N LEU A 47 -11.42 -8.98 11.64
CA LEU A 47 -10.57 -10.16 11.68
C LEU A 47 -9.90 -10.31 10.32
N THR A 48 -8.56 -10.38 10.30
CA THR A 48 -7.81 -10.67 9.08
C THR A 48 -6.95 -11.90 9.30
N GLU A 49 -7.33 -12.98 8.63
CA GLU A 49 -6.57 -14.22 8.58
C GLU A 49 -5.53 -14.13 7.46
N LEU A 50 -4.24 -14.30 7.79
CA LEU A 50 -3.17 -14.41 6.81
C LEU A 50 -2.93 -15.90 6.54
N ARG A 51 -3.42 -16.39 5.39
CA ARG A 51 -3.25 -17.79 4.98
C ARG A 51 -1.83 -18.11 4.50
N ASP A 52 -1.22 -17.18 3.79
CA ASP A 52 0.14 -17.29 3.27
C ASP A 52 0.73 -15.88 3.12
N CYS A 53 2.02 -15.74 3.36
CA CYS A 53 2.77 -14.50 3.20
C CYS A 53 3.84 -14.71 2.13
N LYS A 54 3.57 -14.25 0.91
CA LYS A 54 4.56 -14.20 -0.15
C LYS A 54 5.13 -12.79 -0.25
N LEU A 55 6.45 -12.70 -0.39
CA LEU A 55 7.13 -11.43 -0.61
C LEU A 55 6.79 -10.95 -2.04
N ASP A 56 6.05 -9.85 -2.16
CA ASP A 56 5.72 -9.24 -3.45
C ASP A 56 6.99 -8.61 -4.03
N ARG A 57 7.57 -9.26 -5.04
CA ARG A 57 8.74 -8.81 -5.80
C ARG A 57 9.88 -8.35 -4.88
N LEU A 58 10.31 -9.24 -3.98
CA LEU A 58 11.33 -8.95 -2.97
C LEU A 58 12.55 -8.23 -3.55
N GLU A 59 13.10 -8.78 -4.63
CA GLU A 59 14.27 -8.23 -5.31
C GLU A 59 14.05 -6.81 -5.84
N GLU A 60 12.84 -6.47 -6.29
CA GLU A 60 12.49 -5.11 -6.76
C GLU A 60 12.31 -4.10 -5.62
N ARG A 61 12.22 -4.58 -4.38
CA ARG A 61 11.88 -3.77 -3.20
C ARG A 61 12.98 -3.70 -2.16
N THR A 62 14.02 -4.52 -2.26
CA THR A 62 15.13 -4.58 -1.29
C THR A 62 15.76 -3.21 -1.03
N ASP A 63 15.98 -2.43 -2.09
CA ASP A 63 16.69 -1.14 -1.99
C ASP A 63 15.76 0.08 -2.00
N ASN A 64 14.44 -0.14 -1.91
CA ASN A 64 13.48 0.96 -1.89
C ASN A 64 13.54 1.67 -0.53
N PRO A 65 13.42 3.01 -0.50
CA PRO A 65 13.28 3.72 0.76
C PRO A 65 11.96 3.34 1.46
N PRO A 66 11.84 3.56 2.77
CA PRO A 66 10.59 3.36 3.49
C PRO A 66 9.42 4.11 2.83
N PRO A 67 8.22 3.52 2.77
CA PRO A 67 7.05 4.19 2.20
C PRO A 67 6.75 5.52 2.89
N LEU A 68 6.38 6.52 2.08
CA LEU A 68 6.04 7.87 2.51
C LEU A 68 4.52 8.01 2.69
N LYS A 69 4.10 8.84 3.65
CA LYS A 69 2.68 9.16 3.86
C LYS A 69 2.30 10.41 3.06
N TYR A 70 1.21 10.33 2.30
CA TYR A 70 0.61 11.46 1.60
C TYR A 70 -0.85 11.61 2.02
N TYR A 71 -1.26 12.81 2.41
CA TYR A 71 -2.66 13.12 2.65
C TYR A 71 -3.31 13.73 1.41
N PHE A 72 -4.52 13.27 1.12
CA PHE A 72 -5.37 13.78 0.05
C PHE A 72 -6.64 14.40 0.65
N GLU A 73 -6.65 15.73 0.79
CA GLU A 73 -7.78 16.52 1.31
C GLU A 73 -9.12 16.16 0.65
N GLU A 74 -9.13 16.07 -0.67
CA GLU A 74 -10.36 15.83 -1.45
C GLU A 74 -11.02 14.50 -1.12
N THR A 75 -10.23 13.48 -0.75
CA THR A 75 -10.76 12.18 -0.36
C THR A 75 -10.69 11.94 1.15
N ASN A 76 -10.09 12.83 1.94
CA ASN A 76 -9.81 12.62 3.36
C ASN A 76 -9.12 11.27 3.62
N ASP A 77 -8.10 10.96 2.83
CA ASP A 77 -7.32 9.73 2.98
C ASP A 77 -5.84 10.04 3.22
N ILE A 78 -5.19 9.28 4.10
CA ILE A 78 -3.72 9.13 4.09
C ILE A 78 -3.41 7.87 3.29
N CYS A 79 -2.52 8.00 2.31
CA CYS A 79 -2.00 6.89 1.53
C CYS A 79 -0.51 6.68 1.80
N PHE A 80 -0.11 5.42 1.85
CA PHE A 80 1.29 5.00 1.89
C PHE A 80 1.77 4.79 0.46
N VAL A 81 2.84 5.49 0.11
CA VAL A 81 3.41 5.53 -1.23
C VAL A 81 4.84 5.04 -1.17
N GLU A 82 5.12 3.95 -1.89
CA GLU A 82 6.45 3.38 -1.99
C GLU A 82 7.14 3.91 -3.25
N LEU A 83 8.32 4.49 -3.08
CA LEU A 83 9.17 4.86 -4.20
C LEU A 83 9.98 3.63 -4.62
N ASN A 84 10.10 3.41 -5.91
CA ASN A 84 10.89 2.31 -6.42
C ASN A 84 12.20 2.83 -7.01
N MET A 85 13.31 2.12 -6.81
CA MET A 85 14.64 2.53 -7.26
C MET A 85 15.10 1.91 -8.59
N LEU A 86 14.60 0.73 -8.94
CA LEU A 86 14.99 0.04 -10.18
C LEU A 86 14.48 0.78 -11.43
N ASN A 87 14.93 0.46 -12.64
CA ASN A 87 14.37 1.09 -13.85
C ASN A 87 13.11 0.36 -14.38
N TYR A 88 12.71 -0.74 -13.75
CA TYR A 88 11.56 -1.54 -14.14
C TYR A 88 10.70 -1.92 -12.94
N SER A 89 9.48 -2.35 -13.22
CA SER A 89 8.58 -2.93 -12.22
C SER A 89 7.67 -3.98 -12.85
N ASN A 90 7.70 -5.20 -12.31
CA ASN A 90 6.86 -6.28 -12.84
C ASN A 90 5.40 -6.15 -12.41
N TYR A 91 4.51 -6.67 -13.24
CA TYR A 91 3.06 -6.67 -13.06
C TYR A 91 2.43 -5.29 -13.10
N PHE A 92 2.95 -4.39 -13.93
CA PHE A 92 2.39 -3.05 -14.16
C PHE A 92 2.15 -2.75 -15.64
N THR A 93 1.10 -1.98 -15.90
CA THR A 93 0.81 -1.46 -17.23
C THR A 93 0.23 -0.05 -17.15
N VAL A 94 0.59 0.80 -18.10
CA VAL A 94 0.10 2.18 -18.20
C VAL A 94 -1.35 2.16 -18.70
N VAL A 95 -2.23 2.88 -18.01
CA VAL A 95 -3.65 3.00 -18.36
C VAL A 95 -4.05 4.38 -18.83
N GLN A 96 -3.29 5.40 -18.45
CA GLN A 96 -3.52 6.77 -18.88
C GLN A 96 -2.22 7.58 -18.79
N GLN A 97 -2.05 8.54 -19.68
CA GLN A 97 -0.98 9.53 -19.60
C GLN A 97 -1.58 10.93 -19.66
N THR A 98 -1.07 11.84 -18.84
CA THR A 98 -1.52 13.24 -18.75
C THR A 98 -0.30 14.15 -18.80
N GLN A 99 -0.33 15.15 -19.67
CA GLN A 99 0.72 16.17 -19.80
C GLN A 99 0.42 17.37 -18.89
N ASN A 100 1.42 18.23 -18.67
CA ASN A 100 1.29 19.47 -17.91
C ASN A 100 0.80 19.26 -16.46
N VAL A 101 1.23 18.18 -15.81
CA VAL A 101 0.97 17.92 -14.39
C VAL A 101 2.04 18.63 -13.57
N GLU A 102 1.66 19.57 -12.72
CA GLU A 102 2.61 20.51 -12.08
C GLU A 102 3.55 19.87 -11.07
N SER A 103 3.17 18.73 -10.51
CA SER A 103 3.97 18.05 -9.49
C SER A 103 3.70 16.56 -9.41
N PHE A 104 4.68 15.84 -8.84
CA PHE A 104 4.54 14.44 -8.45
C PHE A 104 3.32 14.23 -7.53
N MET A 105 3.09 15.13 -6.56
CA MET A 105 1.93 15.05 -5.67
C MET A 105 0.61 15.19 -6.42
N GLN A 106 0.54 16.05 -7.44
CA GLN A 106 -0.63 16.15 -8.30
C GLN A 106 -0.83 14.87 -9.14
N CYS A 107 0.25 14.24 -9.61
CA CYS A 107 0.18 12.96 -10.30
C CYS A 107 -0.40 11.85 -9.40
N LEU A 108 0.02 11.78 -8.13
CA LEU A 108 -0.57 10.88 -7.14
C LEU A 108 -2.07 11.16 -6.90
N LYS A 109 -2.47 12.43 -6.82
CA LYS A 109 -3.89 12.83 -6.71
C LYS A 109 -4.71 12.33 -7.90
N LEU A 110 -4.18 12.45 -9.12
CA LEU A 110 -4.82 11.94 -10.33
C LEU A 110 -5.00 10.41 -10.25
N CYS A 111 -3.98 9.68 -9.81
CA CYS A 111 -4.10 8.24 -9.59
C CYS A 111 -5.18 7.88 -8.58
N ARG A 112 -5.22 8.58 -7.43
CA ARG A 112 -6.21 8.34 -6.38
C ARG A 112 -7.64 8.53 -6.89
N LYS A 113 -7.90 9.60 -7.64
CA LYS A 113 -9.20 9.86 -8.29
C LYS A 113 -9.55 8.81 -9.34
N ALA A 114 -8.55 8.25 -10.02
CA ALA A 114 -8.72 7.26 -11.06
C ALA A 114 -8.93 5.83 -10.53
N VAL A 115 -8.79 5.56 -9.23
CA VAL A 115 -8.97 4.23 -8.64
C VAL A 115 -10.30 3.57 -9.05
N PRO A 116 -11.48 4.23 -8.95
CA PRO A 116 -12.76 3.57 -9.25
C PRO A 116 -12.92 3.15 -10.72
N LYS A 117 -12.31 3.90 -11.65
CA LYS A 117 -12.48 3.71 -13.10
C LYS A 117 -11.33 2.93 -13.74
N LEU A 118 -10.10 3.27 -13.39
CA LEU A 118 -8.89 2.74 -14.02
C LEU A 118 -8.12 1.76 -13.13
N ARG A 119 -8.54 1.59 -11.87
CA ARG A 119 -7.82 0.78 -10.86
C ARG A 119 -6.35 1.20 -10.74
N CYS A 120 -6.12 2.52 -10.79
CA CYS A 120 -4.77 3.06 -10.67
C CYS A 120 -4.19 2.71 -9.31
N VAL A 121 -2.97 2.18 -9.32
CA VAL A 121 -2.21 1.79 -8.12
C VAL A 121 -0.77 2.26 -8.16
N ALA A 122 -0.30 2.84 -9.26
CA ALA A 122 1.03 3.41 -9.34
C ALA A 122 1.09 4.58 -10.32
N VAL A 123 2.11 5.40 -10.18
CA VAL A 123 2.39 6.54 -11.05
C VAL A 123 3.83 6.54 -11.52
N ASP A 124 4.07 7.09 -12.71
CA ASP A 124 5.41 7.46 -13.19
C ASP A 124 5.38 8.91 -13.63
N TYR A 125 6.10 9.78 -12.91
CA TYR A 125 6.10 11.23 -13.14
C TYR A 125 7.46 11.71 -13.64
N THR A 126 7.50 12.40 -14.76
CA THR A 126 8.75 12.88 -15.36
C THR A 126 9.03 14.34 -15.03
N THR A 127 10.30 14.75 -15.16
CA THR A 127 10.69 16.17 -15.09
C THR A 127 10.02 17.05 -16.14
N ASN A 128 9.53 16.45 -17.24
CA ASN A 128 8.77 17.15 -18.29
C ASN A 128 7.28 17.33 -17.93
N LYS A 129 6.91 17.16 -16.66
CA LYS A 129 5.52 17.30 -16.18
C LYS A 129 4.54 16.30 -16.80
N GLN A 130 5.03 15.14 -17.26
CA GLN A 130 4.17 14.04 -17.72
C GLN A 130 3.89 13.10 -16.55
N CYS A 131 2.62 12.74 -16.38
CA CYS A 131 2.16 11.77 -15.40
C CYS A 131 1.58 10.55 -16.12
N SER A 132 2.18 9.37 -15.92
CA SER A 132 1.60 8.09 -16.32
C SER A 132 0.90 7.46 -15.12
N LEU A 133 -0.34 7.02 -15.31
CA LEU A 133 -1.12 6.26 -14.33
C LEU A 133 -1.04 4.78 -14.70
N LEU A 134 -0.79 3.92 -13.70
CA LEU A 134 -0.57 2.50 -13.91
C LEU A 134 -1.49 1.66 -13.03
N LYS A 135 -1.88 0.48 -13.55
CA LYS A 135 -2.60 -0.56 -12.79
C LYS A 135 -1.78 -1.84 -12.73
N ARG A 136 -2.16 -2.76 -11.83
CA ARG A 136 -1.62 -4.12 -11.84
C ARG A 136 -1.99 -4.84 -13.14
N ALA A 137 -0.99 -5.45 -13.78
CA ALA A 137 -1.17 -6.30 -14.94
C ALA A 137 -1.53 -7.73 -14.50
N VAL A 138 -2.39 -8.41 -15.27
CA VAL A 138 -2.83 -9.79 -14.96
C VAL A 138 -1.76 -10.84 -15.36
N ASN A 139 -0.85 -10.47 -16.27
CA ASN A 139 0.23 -11.33 -16.82
C ASN A 139 1.63 -10.77 -16.46
N ASN A 140 2.70 -11.41 -16.95
CA ASN A 140 4.12 -10.98 -16.85
C ASN A 140 4.44 -9.66 -17.58
N GLY A 141 3.59 -8.64 -17.45
CA GLY A 141 3.86 -7.31 -17.99
C GLY A 141 4.90 -6.59 -17.14
N THR A 142 6.04 -6.27 -17.72
CA THR A 142 7.07 -5.44 -17.09
C THR A 142 6.90 -4.01 -17.57
N PHE A 143 6.72 -3.09 -16.62
CA PHE A 143 6.77 -1.66 -16.87
C PHE A 143 8.22 -1.19 -16.79
N TYR A 144 8.65 -0.34 -17.72
CA TYR A 144 9.93 0.35 -17.67
C TYR A 144 9.69 1.84 -17.45
N LYS A 145 10.40 2.40 -16.48
CA LYS A 145 10.29 3.82 -16.11
C LYS A 145 10.74 4.70 -17.27
N GLN A 146 10.11 5.87 -17.38
CA GLN A 146 10.60 6.89 -18.30
C GLN A 146 11.95 7.45 -17.83
N GLU A 147 12.72 8.02 -18.75
CA GLU A 147 13.98 8.66 -18.40
C GLU A 147 13.72 9.84 -17.43
N LYS A 148 14.52 9.93 -16.36
CA LYS A 148 14.40 10.99 -15.33
C LYS A 148 13.00 11.08 -14.73
N SER A 149 12.37 9.93 -14.49
CA SER A 149 11.08 9.84 -13.83
C SER A 149 11.17 9.37 -12.38
N VAL A 150 10.11 9.64 -11.63
CA VAL A 150 9.86 9.09 -10.30
C VAL A 150 8.68 8.14 -10.41
N PHE A 151 8.95 6.85 -10.28
CA PHE A 151 7.93 5.81 -10.21
C PHE A 151 7.60 5.49 -8.75
N ALA A 152 6.31 5.43 -8.46
CA ALA A 152 5.82 5.14 -7.12
C ALA A 152 4.53 4.32 -7.12
N GLU A 153 4.44 3.38 -6.19
CA GLU A 153 3.26 2.56 -5.96
C GLU A 153 2.46 3.12 -4.78
N VAL A 154 1.15 3.30 -4.98
CA VAL A 154 0.19 3.64 -3.92
C VAL A 154 -0.26 2.33 -3.28
N LEU A 155 0.33 1.99 -2.13
CA LEU A 155 0.14 0.69 -1.49
C LEU A 155 -1.27 0.55 -0.91
N PHE A 156 -1.61 1.40 0.06
CA PHE A 156 -2.91 1.41 0.72
C PHE A 156 -3.25 2.81 1.18
N CYS A 157 -4.56 3.08 1.27
CA CYS A 157 -5.12 4.35 1.68
C CYS A 157 -6.17 4.12 2.76
N GLU A 158 -6.15 4.95 3.80
CA GLU A 158 -7.11 4.89 4.90
C GLU A 158 -7.75 6.25 5.12
N LYS A 159 -9.03 6.25 5.47
CA LYS A 159 -9.74 7.48 5.86
C LYS A 159 -9.07 8.05 7.10
N ALA A 160 -8.61 9.29 6.98
CA ALA A 160 -7.84 9.96 8.01
C ALA A 160 -8.00 11.49 7.88
N THR A 161 -7.56 12.19 8.90
CA THR A 161 -7.48 13.66 8.95
C THR A 161 -6.04 14.12 8.80
N MET A 162 -5.84 15.43 8.57
CA MET A 162 -4.50 16.03 8.60
C MET A 162 -3.75 15.79 9.92
N ALA A 163 -4.45 15.72 11.05
CA ALA A 163 -3.82 15.46 12.35
C ALA A 163 -3.15 14.08 12.41
N ASP A 164 -3.72 13.10 11.71
CA ASP A 164 -3.24 11.73 11.67
C ASP A 164 -1.93 11.56 10.88
N LEU A 165 -1.50 12.58 10.10
CA LEU A 165 -0.17 12.57 9.46
C LEU A 165 0.97 12.70 10.48
N VAL A 166 0.74 13.47 11.54
CA VAL A 166 1.76 13.84 12.53
C VAL A 166 1.79 12.81 13.68
N LEU A 167 0.68 12.12 13.90
CA LEU A 167 0.60 11.04 14.87
C LEU A 167 1.26 9.79 14.28
N ASN A 168 2.45 9.45 14.80
CA ASN A 168 3.13 8.20 14.47
C ASN A 168 2.32 7.03 15.06
N PHE A 169 1.56 6.34 14.20
CA PHE A 169 0.93 5.04 14.48
C PHE A 169 1.94 3.89 14.44
#